data_AF-A0A1Q8Q2L4-F1
#
_entry.id   AF-A0A1Q8Q2L4-F1
#
_cell.length_a   1.000
_cell.length_b   1.000
_cell.length_c   1.000
_cell.angle_alpha   90.00
_cell.angle_beta   90.00
_cell.angle_gamma   90.00
#
_symmetry.space_group_name_H-M   'P 1'
#
loop_
_entity.id
_entity.type
_entity.pdbx_description
1 polymer ?
#
loop_
_entity_poly.entity_id
_entity_poly.type
_entity_poly.pdbx_seq_one_letter_code
_entity_poly.pdbx_strand_id
1 'polypeptide(L)'
;MRWKYWKVVLKYGHVGKRNEISVARFLITESDYTLVMVMDEAADMPGVKHNGVISVKEVSREEFITGKRMEQENFYLNKMKALHKMKPA
;
A
#
# COMPACT_ATOMS: atom_id res chain seq x y z
N MET A 1 14.06 -2.17 19.81
CA MET A 1 13.07 -1.45 18.97
C MET A 1 11.81 -2.30 18.84
N ARG A 2 10.63 -1.72 19.05
CA ARG A 2 9.34 -2.41 18.90
C ARG A 2 8.69 -1.91 17.61
N TRP A 3 8.21 -2.84 16.80
CA TRP A 3 7.58 -2.55 15.51
C TRP A 3 6.07 -2.72 15.59
N LYS A 4 5.33 -1.90 14.84
CA LYS A 4 3.93 -2.11 14.52
C LYS A 4 3.80 -2.55 13.06
N TYR A 5 2.76 -3.33 12.79
CA TYR A 5 2.49 -3.85 11.46
C TYR A 5 1.10 -3.43 11.04
N TRP A 6 0.96 -3.04 9.78
CA TRP A 6 -0.28 -2.45 9.28
C TRP A 6 -0.70 -3.11 7.99
N LYS A 7 -2.01 -3.24 7.81
CA LYS A 7 -2.66 -3.47 6.53
C LYS A 7 -3.37 -2.18 6.13
N VAL A 8 -3.02 -1.66 4.96
CA VAL A 8 -3.66 -0.49 4.37
C VAL A 8 -4.31 -0.88 3.05
N VAL A 9 -5.57 -0.54 2.84
CA VAL A 9 -6.26 -0.77 1.56
C VAL A 9 -6.28 0.53 0.78
N LEU A 10 -5.68 0.52 -0.41
CA LEU A 10 -5.43 1.72 -1.19
C LEU A 10 -6.06 1.63 -2.59
N LYS A 11 -6.64 2.73 -3.05
CA LYS A 11 -7.14 2.93 -4.41
C LYS A 11 -5.99 3.42 -5.29
N TYR A 12 -5.68 2.61 -6.29
CA TYR A 12 -4.75 2.99 -7.35
C TYR A 12 -5.51 3.37 -8.62
N GLY A 13 -4.94 4.27 -9.42
CA GLY A 13 -5.39 4.37 -10.80
C GLY A 13 -4.94 5.56 -11.64
N HIS A 14 -4.46 5.17 -12.82
CA HIS A 14 -4.69 5.76 -14.15
C HIS A 14 -5.38 4.69 -15.06
N VAL A 15 -6.31 3.88 -14.52
CA VAL A 15 -6.93 2.72 -15.23
C VAL A 15 -8.16 3.07 -16.10
N GLY A 16 -8.22 4.32 -16.59
CA GLY A 16 -9.35 4.84 -17.37
C GLY A 16 -10.42 5.55 -16.53
N LYS A 17 -11.30 6.29 -17.21
CA LYS A 17 -12.34 7.12 -16.57
C LYS A 17 -13.30 6.23 -15.76
N ARG A 18 -13.51 6.56 -14.48
CA ARG A 18 -14.36 5.84 -13.51
C ARG A 18 -13.88 4.45 -13.04
N ASN A 19 -12.68 4.02 -13.42
CA ASN A 19 -12.13 2.76 -12.91
C ASN A 19 -11.13 3.01 -11.77
N GLU A 20 -11.12 2.09 -10.81
CA GLU A 20 -10.12 2.03 -9.74
C GLU A 20 -9.83 0.59 -9.35
N ILE A 21 -8.62 0.35 -8.85
CA ILE A 21 -8.22 -0.94 -8.31
C ILE A 21 -7.82 -0.73 -6.86
N SER A 22 -8.46 -1.48 -5.98
CA SER A 22 -8.15 -1.47 -4.55
C SER A 22 -7.15 -2.57 -4.24
N VAL A 23 -6.02 -2.22 -3.64
CA VAL A 23 -4.97 -3.18 -3.27
C VAL A 23 -4.61 -3.03 -1.80
N ALA A 24 -4.53 -4.15 -1.10
CA ALA A 24 -3.95 -4.18 0.24
C ALA A 24 -2.42 -4.08 0.15
N ARG A 25 -1.84 -3.10 0.85
CA ARG A 25 -0.41 -3.00 1.11
C ARG A 25 -0.18 -3.24 2.59
N PHE A 26 1.00 -3.75 2.91
CA PHE A 26 1.40 -4.01 4.28
C PHE A 26 2.57 -3.09 4.66
N LEU A 27 2.48 -2.41 5.81
CA LEU A 27 3.51 -1.46 6.26
C LEU A 27 4.08 -1.88 7.61
N ILE A 28 5.35 -1.55 7.81
CA ILE A 28 6.03 -1.70 9.09
C ILE A 28 6.45 -0.31 9.56
N THR A 29 6.15 0.02 10.80
CA THR A 29 6.49 1.32 11.38
C THR A 29 7.05 1.16 12.78
N GLU A 30 7.72 2.19 13.27
CA GLU A 30 8.08 2.27 14.69
C GLU A 30 6.82 2.27 15.58
N SER A 31 6.99 1.92 16.85
CA SER A 31 5.87 1.73 17.78
C SER A 31 5.14 3.01 18.18
N ASP A 32 5.77 4.15 18.01
CA ASP A 32 5.22 5.49 18.29
C ASP A 32 4.35 6.03 17.14
N TYR A 33 4.41 5.41 15.94
CA TYR A 33 3.54 5.78 14.83
C TYR A 33 2.07 5.67 15.22
N THR A 34 1.36 6.77 14.94
CA THR A 34 -0.09 6.87 15.07
C THR A 34 -0.77 6.44 13.79
N LEU A 35 -2.07 6.14 13.87
CA LEU A 35 -2.87 5.78 12.70
C LEU A 35 -2.86 6.89 11.62
N VAL A 36 -2.83 8.17 12.02
CA VAL A 36 -2.80 9.31 11.09
C VAL A 36 -1.48 9.34 10.31
N MET A 37 -0.35 9.14 10.98
CA MET A 37 0.96 9.08 10.30
C MET A 37 1.03 7.94 9.28
N VAL A 38 0.43 6.78 9.61
CA VAL A 38 0.35 5.65 8.69
C VAL A 38 -0.56 5.95 7.50
N MET A 39 -1.67 6.68 7.72
CA MET A 39 -2.55 7.14 6.64
C MET A 39 -1.81 8.09 5.70
N ASP A 40 -1.06 9.05 6.23
CA ASP A 40 -0.31 10.03 5.44
C ASP A 40 0.75 9.32 4.59
N GLU A 41 1.56 8.44 5.19
CA GLU A 41 2.57 7.66 4.46
C GLU A 41 1.93 6.78 3.36
N ALA A 42 0.76 6.21 3.64
CA ALA A 42 0.06 5.37 2.68
C ALA A 42 -0.58 6.17 1.54
N ALA A 43 -1.01 7.42 1.80
CA ALA A 43 -1.57 8.32 0.79
C ALA A 43 -0.51 8.80 -0.21
N ASP A 44 0.74 8.98 0.25
CA ASP A 44 1.87 9.43 -0.58
C ASP A 44 2.50 8.31 -1.43
N MET A 45 1.98 7.07 -1.33
CA MET A 45 2.52 5.97 -2.13
C MET A 45 2.34 6.19 -3.64
N PRO A 46 3.35 5.86 -4.47
CA PRO A 46 3.28 6.04 -5.91
C PRO A 46 2.06 5.37 -6.56
N GLY A 47 1.29 6.15 -7.31
CA GLY A 47 0.12 5.67 -8.06
C GLY A 47 -1.17 5.57 -7.26
N VAL A 48 -1.14 5.87 -5.96
CA VAL A 48 -2.34 6.04 -5.13
C VAL A 48 -3.07 7.32 -5.57
N LYS A 49 -4.39 7.25 -5.62
CA LYS A 49 -5.23 8.41 -5.98
C LYS A 49 -5.33 9.40 -4.81
N HIS A 50 -5.72 10.63 -5.12
CA HIS A 50 -6.18 11.57 -4.10
C HIS A 50 -7.34 10.94 -3.29
N ASN A 51 -7.27 11.04 -1.96
CA ASN A 51 -8.16 10.32 -1.02
C ASN A 51 -8.21 8.80 -1.28
N GLY A 52 -7.07 8.23 -1.66
CA GLY A 52 -6.95 6.82 -2.05
C GLY A 52 -6.90 5.84 -0.88
N VAL A 53 -6.75 6.30 0.36
CA VAL A 53 -6.73 5.41 1.53
C VAL A 53 -8.17 5.02 1.91
N ILE A 54 -8.48 3.73 1.80
CA ILE A 54 -9.81 3.18 2.13
C ILE A 54 -9.88 2.75 3.59
N SER A 55 -8.84 2.06 4.07
CA SER A 55 -8.77 1.60 5.45
C SER A 55 -7.33 1.38 5.90
N VAL A 56 -7.12 1.56 7.19
CA VAL A 56 -5.85 1.32 7.88
C VAL A 56 -6.17 0.51 9.13
N LYS A 57 -5.46 -0.60 9.33
CA LYS A 57 -5.64 -1.48 10.48
C LYS A 57 -4.28 -2.00 10.95
N GLU A 58 -4.02 -1.93 12.26
CA GLU A 58 -2.90 -2.64 12.87
C GLU A 58 -3.18 -4.16 12.82
N VAL A 59 -2.18 -4.93 12.41
CA VAL A 59 -2.27 -6.37 12.20
C VAL A 59 -1.18 -7.09 12.98
N SER A 60 -1.37 -8.39 13.19
CA SER A 60 -0.32 -9.19 13.82
C SER A 60 0.90 -9.33 12.89
N ARG A 61 2.04 -9.70 13.46
CA ARG A 61 3.25 -10.00 12.68
C ARG A 61 3.01 -11.13 11.66
N GLU A 62 2.22 -12.13 12.02
CA GLU A 62 1.90 -13.28 11.14
C GLU A 62 1.01 -12.87 9.98
N GLU A 63 -0.01 -12.04 10.24
CA GLU A 63 -0.87 -11.45 9.22
C GLU A 63 -0.05 -10.58 8.27
N PHE A 64 0.90 -9.81 8.79
CA PHE A 64 1.81 -9.00 7.98
C PHE A 64 2.69 -9.84 7.06
N ILE A 65 3.33 -10.91 7.57
CA ILE A 65 4.20 -11.77 6.77
C ILE A 65 3.42 -12.44 5.65
N THR A 66 2.26 -13.01 5.97
CA THR A 66 1.38 -13.64 4.98
C THR A 66 0.89 -12.62 3.96
N GLY A 67 0.43 -11.48 4.44
CA GLY A 67 -0.03 -10.38 3.60
C GLY A 67 1.05 -9.83 2.66
N LYS A 68 2.30 -9.72 3.14
CA LYS A 68 3.43 -9.27 2.31
C LYS A 68 3.74 -10.21 1.16
N ARG A 69 3.63 -11.53 1.37
CA ARG A 69 3.80 -12.53 0.30
C ARG A 69 2.71 -12.34 -0.76
N MET A 70 1.45 -12.22 -0.34
CA MET A 70 0.33 -11.96 -1.27
C MET A 70 0.47 -10.62 -2.00
N GLU A 71 0.98 -9.58 -1.33
CA GLU A 71 1.26 -8.27 -1.95
C GLU A 71 2.30 -8.38 -3.08
N GLN A 72 3.35 -9.19 -2.90
CA GLN A 72 4.39 -9.40 -3.91
C GLN A 72 3.89 -10.15 -5.15
N GLU A 73 2.89 -11.01 -4.98
CA GLU A 73 2.23 -11.75 -6.06
C GLU A 73 1.12 -10.94 -6.73
N ASN A 74 0.80 -9.75 -6.23
CA ASN A 74 -0.27 -8.93 -6.76
C ASN A 74 0.05 -8.45 -8.20
N PHE A 75 -0.71 -8.99 -9.15
CA PHE A 75 -0.55 -8.72 -10.59
C PHE A 75 -0.56 -7.23 -10.94
N TYR A 76 -1.45 -6.44 -10.33
CA TYR A 76 -1.55 -5.02 -10.60
C TYR A 76 -0.29 -4.25 -10.17
N LEU A 77 0.20 -4.50 -8.95
CA LEU A 77 1.42 -3.86 -8.44
C LEU A 77 2.64 -4.25 -9.28
N ASN A 78 2.74 -5.50 -9.72
CA ASN A 78 3.83 -5.96 -10.57
C ASN A 78 3.80 -5.27 -11.94
N LYS A 79 2.62 -5.11 -12.55
CA LYS A 79 2.46 -4.35 -13.79
C LYS A 79 2.84 -2.87 -13.61
N MET A 80 2.45 -2.24 -12.50
CA MET A 80 2.85 -0.86 -12.19
C MET A 80 4.37 -0.71 -12.06
N LYS A 81 5.04 -1.59 -11.32
CA LYS A 81 6.49 -1.56 -11.15
C LYS A 81 7.22 -1.70 -12.48
N ALA A 82 6.75 -2.59 -13.35
CA ALA A 82 7.33 -2.77 -14.68
C ALA A 82 7.23 -1.49 -15.52
N LEU A 83 6.08 -0.81 -15.50
CA LEU A 83 5.88 0.46 -16.22
C LEU A 83 6.77 1.59 -15.70
N HIS A 84 6.97 1.69 -14.38
CA HIS A 84 7.88 2.70 -13.81
C HIS A 84 9.35 2.45 -14.15
N LYS A 85 9.78 1.19 -14.26
CA LYS A 85 11.16 0.84 -14.68
C LYS A 85 11.45 1.14 -16.16
N MET A 86 10.42 1.33 -17.00
CA MET A 86 10.57 1.58 -18.43
C MET A 86 10.59 3.07 -18.81
N LYS A 87 10.38 3.99 -17.86
CA LYS A 87 10.54 5.43 -18.13
C LYS A 87 12.01 5.82 -17.92
N PRO A 88 12.73 6.31 -18.95
CA PRO A 88 14.06 6.88 -18.73
C PRO A 88 13.94 8.10 -17.81
N ALA A 89 14.92 8.25 -16.92
CA ALA A 89 15.06 9.36 -15.98
C ALA A 89 15.28 10.69 -16.69
#